data_AF-A0A2N2IUD0-F1
#
_entry.id   AF-A0A2N2IUD0-F1
#
_cell.length_a   1.000
_cell.length_b   1.000
_cell.length_c   1.000
_cell.angle_alpha   90.00
_cell.angle_beta   90.00
_cell.angle_gamma   90.00
#
_symmetry.space_group_name_H-M   'P 1'
#
loop_
_entity.id
_entity.type
_entity.pdbx_description
1 polymer ?
#
loop_
_entity_poly.entity_id
_entity_poly.type
_entity_poly.pdbx_seq_one_letter_code
_entity_poly.pdbx_strand_id
1 'polypeptide(L)' 'MAKEAQIKVRPWCPFCGQDVGRPKEPVQRKMDEFTVGECQCGATYTCDPTGFNVGAAMVEAIVHACDDNWDLAWEL' A
#
# COMPACT_ATOMS: atom_id res chain seq x y z
N MET A 1 -15.33 -13.27 16.15
CA MET A 1 -15.67 -11.83 16.05
C MET A 1 -14.38 -11.07 16.24
N ALA A 2 -13.85 -10.43 15.19
CA ALA A 2 -12.60 -9.69 15.30
C ALA A 2 -12.84 -8.47 16.20
N LYS A 3 -12.09 -8.39 17.30
CA LYS A 3 -12.08 -7.26 18.24
C LYS A 3 -11.90 -5.99 17.41
N GLU A 4 -12.85 -5.06 17.47
CA GLU A 4 -12.70 -3.75 16.79
C GLU A 4 -11.43 -3.11 17.33
N ALA A 5 -10.38 -3.11 16.50
CA ALA A 5 -9.17 -2.39 16.82
C ALA A 5 -9.58 -0.91 16.91
N GLN A 6 -9.34 -0.29 18.06
CA GLN A 6 -9.65 1.12 18.25
C GLN A 6 -8.68 1.94 17.38
N ILE A 7 -9.08 2.20 16.13
CA ILE A 7 -8.33 3.03 15.19
C ILE A 7 -8.36 4.46 15.73
N LYS A 8 -7.26 4.92 16.33
CA LYS A 8 -7.16 6.27 16.89
C LYS A 8 -7.18 7.35 15.81
N VAL A 9 -6.58 7.06 14.65
CA VAL A 9 -6.50 7.95 13.50
C VAL A 9 -6.74 7.10 12.26
N ARG A 10 -7.73 7.51 11.45
CA ARG A 10 -7.95 6.85 10.17
C ARG A 10 -6.82 7.19 9.20
N PRO A 11 -6.26 6.21 8.49
CA PRO A 11 -5.30 6.50 7.44
C PRO A 11 -6.00 7.26 6.32
N TRP A 12 -5.33 8.28 5.80
CA TRP A 12 -5.85 9.18 4.78
C TRP A 12 -4.86 9.33 3.63
N CYS A 13 -5.37 9.63 2.45
CA CYS A 13 -4.58 9.77 1.24
C CYS A 13 -3.94 11.17 1.18
N PRO A 14 -2.61 11.28 1.10
CA PRO A 14 -1.93 12.58 1.05
C PRO A 14 -2.22 13.37 -0.24
N PHE A 15 -2.71 12.71 -1.28
CA PHE A 15 -2.98 13.33 -2.59
C PHE A 15 -4.36 13.97 -2.68
N CYS A 16 -5.40 13.34 -2.11
CA CYS A 16 -6.79 13.80 -2.24
C CYS A 16 -7.49 14.10 -0.90
N GLY A 17 -6.84 13.81 0.24
CA GLY A 17 -7.37 14.07 1.58
C GLY A 17 -8.45 13.09 2.07
N GLN A 18 -8.82 12.08 1.27
CA GLN A 18 -9.86 11.12 1.60
C GLN A 18 -9.34 9.97 2.46
N ASP A 19 -10.19 9.38 3.30
CA ASP A 19 -9.87 8.15 4.04
C ASP A 19 -9.52 7.01 3.07
N VAL A 20 -8.47 6.24 3.37
CA VAL A 20 -8.12 5.05 2.59
C VAL A 20 -8.70 3.78 3.22
N GLY A 21 -8.99 2.79 2.38
CA GLY A 21 -9.53 1.50 2.81
C GLY A 21 -8.48 0.62 3.49
N ARG A 22 -8.92 -0.51 4.05
CA ARG A 22 -8.00 -1.53 4.52
C ARG A 22 -7.26 -2.15 3.32
N PRO A 23 -5.91 -2.20 3.35
CA PRO A 23 -5.15 -2.88 2.30
C PRO A 23 -5.44 -4.39 2.33
N LYS A 24 -5.26 -5.04 1.18
CA LYS A 24 -5.57 -6.46 0.96
C LYS A 24 -4.33 -7.18 0.43
N GLU A 25 -4.34 -8.49 0.56
CA GLU A 25 -3.36 -9.32 -0.13
C GLU A 25 -3.48 -9.07 -1.65
N PRO A 26 -2.38 -8.81 -2.36
CA PRO A 26 -2.38 -8.67 -3.81
C PRO A 26 -2.89 -9.96 -4.49
N VAL A 27 -3.53 -9.79 -5.65
CA VAL A 27 -4.21 -10.87 -6.37
C VAL A 27 -3.22 -11.84 -7.01
N GLN A 28 -2.08 -11.33 -7.47
CA GLN A 28 -0.99 -12.16 -7.96
C GLN A 28 -0.06 -12.45 -6.79
N ARG A 29 -0.05 -13.71 -6.32
CA ARG A 29 0.95 -14.20 -5.35
C ARG A 29 2.34 -14.16 -5.98
N LYS A 30 3.02 -13.02 -5.94
CA LYS A 30 4.47 -12.96 -6.07
C LYS A 30 5.04 -12.97 -4.64
N MET A 31 6.31 -12.68 -4.44
CA MET A 31 6.88 -12.59 -3.08
C MET A 31 6.35 -11.31 -2.41
N ASP A 32 5.04 -11.23 -2.20
CA ASP A 32 4.37 -10.02 -1.75
C ASP A 32 4.52 -9.93 -0.24
N GLU A 33 5.48 -9.11 0.20
CA GLU A 33 5.75 -8.92 1.63
C GLU A 33 4.69 -8.03 2.27
N PHE A 34 3.98 -7.21 1.48
CA PHE A 34 3.07 -6.21 1.99
C PHE A 34 1.67 -6.29 1.38
N THR A 35 0.68 -5.92 2.19
CA THR A 35 -0.68 -5.71 1.69
C THR A 35 -0.76 -4.39 0.92
N VAL A 36 -1.56 -4.36 -0.14
CA VAL A 36 -1.70 -3.22 -1.06
C VAL A 36 -3.14 -2.70 -1.07
N GLY A 37 -3.31 -1.42 -1.38
CA GLY A 37 -4.61 -0.84 -1.66
C GLY A 37 -4.52 0.35 -2.61
N GLU A 38 -5.68 0.75 -3.11
CA GLU A 38 -5.83 1.88 -4.01
C GLU A 38 -6.83 2.87 -3.42
N CYS A 39 -6.48 4.15 -3.49
CA CYS A 39 -7.40 5.23 -3.22
C CYS A 39 -8.25 5.51 -4.46
N GLN A 40 -9.47 5.99 -4.26
CA GLN A 40 -10.38 6.41 -5.34
C GLN A 40 -9.82 7.51 -6.27
N CYS A 41 -8.76 8.23 -5.86
CA CYS A 41 -8.08 9.20 -6.72
C CYS A 41 -7.00 8.59 -7.63
N GLY A 42 -6.76 7.28 -7.55
CA GLY A 42 -5.73 6.56 -8.31
C GLY A 42 -4.39 6.44 -7.59
N ALA A 43 -4.27 6.90 -6.34
CA ALA A 43 -3.05 6.70 -5.55
C ALA A 43 -2.97 5.26 -5.01
N THR A 44 -1.82 4.61 -5.18
CA THR A 44 -1.51 3.30 -4.59
C THR A 44 -0.81 3.46 -3.25
N TYR A 45 -1.07 2.54 -2.32
CA TYR A 45 -0.40 2.46 -1.03
C TYR A 45 -0.15 1.02 -0.60
N THR A 46 0.90 0.80 0.19
CA THR A 46 1.21 -0.46 0.86
C THR A 46 1.16 -0.28 2.38
N CYS A 47 1.10 -1.40 3.12
CA CYS A 47 1.14 -1.37 4.58
C CYS A 47 2.17 -2.37 5.11
N ASP A 48 3.16 -1.85 5.83
CA ASP A 48 4.04 -2.59 6.72
C ASP A 48 3.56 -2.45 8.17
N PRO A 49 2.92 -3.47 8.76
CA PRO A 49 2.47 -3.44 10.15
C PRO A 49 3.62 -3.40 11.16
N THR A 50 4.83 -3.78 10.75
CA THR A 50 6.01 -3.85 11.62
C THR A 50 6.72 -2.50 11.75
N GLY A 51 6.68 -1.69 10.69
CA GLY A 51 7.39 -0.42 10.59
C GLY A 51 8.91 -0.55 10.41
N PHE A 52 9.44 -1.76 10.26
CA PHE A 52 10.88 -2.00 10.07
C PHE A 52 11.28 -2.08 8.60
N ASN A 53 10.35 -2.38 7.70
CA ASN A 53 10.61 -2.64 6.29
C ASN A 53 10.03 -1.56 5.38
N VAL A 54 9.92 -0.32 5.88
CA VAL A 54 9.31 0.81 5.16
C VAL A 54 9.94 1.05 3.78
N GLY A 55 11.25 0.85 3.66
CA GLY A 55 11.94 0.96 2.37
C GLY A 55 11.48 -0.07 1.34
N ALA A 56 11.36 -1.35 1.75
CA ALA A 56 10.85 -2.41 0.90
C ALA A 56 9.38 -2.17 0.53
N ALA A 57 8.55 -1.77 1.52
CA ALA A 57 7.15 -1.43 1.29
C ALA A 57 6.97 -0.27 0.30
N MET A 58 7.86 0.72 0.32
CA MET A 58 7.85 1.83 -0.63
C MET A 58 8.23 1.37 -2.04
N VAL A 59 9.26 0.55 -2.20
CA VAL A 59 9.65 -0.01 -3.51
C VAL A 59 8.50 -0.84 -4.09
N GLU A 60 7.87 -1.70 -3.27
CA GLU A 60 6.73 -2.52 -3.71
C GLU A 60 5.54 -1.65 -4.14
N ALA A 61 5.25 -0.55 -3.43
CA ALA A 61 4.21 0.39 -3.82
C ALA A 61 4.47 1.06 -5.18
N ILE A 62 5.73 1.45 -5.45
CA ILE A 62 6.13 2.10 -6.71
C ILE A 62 6.04 1.09 -7.87
N VAL A 63 6.58 -0.11 -7.69
CA VAL A 63 6.52 -1.18 -8.69
C VAL A 63 5.08 -1.54 -9.01
N HIS A 64 4.23 -1.66 -7.98
CA HIS A 64 2.80 -1.92 -8.17
C HIS A 64 2.10 -0.80 -8.94
N ALA A 65 2.42 0.47 -8.63
CA ALA A 65 1.87 1.62 -9.35
C ALA A 65 2.34 1.68 -10.82
N CYS A 66 3.42 0.97 -11.17
CA CYS A 66 3.95 0.85 -12.53
C CYS A 66 3.52 -0.45 -13.24
N ASP A 67 2.44 -1.10 -12.80
CA ASP A 67 1.95 -2.36 -13.37
C ASP A 67 3.03 -3.48 -13.39
N ASP A 68 3.81 -3.58 -12.30
CA ASP A 68 4.95 -4.48 -12.15
C ASP A 68 6.12 -4.24 -13.14
N ASN A 69 6.17 -3.07 -13.79
CA ASN A 69 7.29 -2.67 -14.62
C ASN A 69 8.45 -2.13 -13.76
N TRP A 70 9.39 -3.01 -13.45
CA TRP A 70 10.58 -2.68 -12.65
C TRP A 70 11.50 -1.65 -13.30
N ASP A 71 11.62 -1.65 -14.63
CA ASP A 71 12.47 -0.69 -15.34
C ASP A 71 11.88 0.72 -15.21
N LEU A 72 10.55 0.85 -15.36
CA LEU A 72 9.87 2.13 -15.15
C LEU A 72 9.94 2.59 -13.69
N ALA A 73 9.75 1.67 -12.74
CA ALA A 73 9.78 1.98 -11.32
C ALA A 73 11.13 2.55 -10.85
N TRP A 74 12.25 2.13 -11.45
CA TRP A 74 13.58 2.64 -11.10
C TRP A 74 13.98 3.95 -11.78
N GLU A 75 13.18 4.43 -12.73
CA GLU A 75 13.39 5.73 -13.40
C GLU A 75 12.57 6.87 -12.76
N LEU A 76 11.81 6.58 -11.69
CA LEU A 76 11.00 7.54 -10.93
C LEU A 76 11.71 8.02 -9.65
#